data_AF-A0A119CZS4-F1
#
_entry.id   AF-A0A119CZS4-F1
#
_cell.length_a   1.000
_cell.length_b   1.000
_cell.length_c   1.000
_cell.angle_alpha   90.00
_cell.angle_beta   90.00
_cell.angle_gamma   90.00
#
_symmetry.space_group_name_H-M   'P 1'
#
loop_
_entity.id
_entity.type
_entity.pdbx_description
1 polymer ?
#
loop_
_entity_poly.entity_id
_entity_poly.type
_entity_poly.pdbx_seq_one_letter_code
_entity_poly.pdbx_strand_id
1 'polypeptide(L)'
;MKYEKTLKSLCRQPKLSIIQIESMFRKRNSVEVTVTPKNIGRDGFEIETDEGVCFVTERPIQFLNNKWGRVTKLQERMLDLAIPVPLYMGEGTVVEDIYRINNSDNPTLEANLWLHESFTAEIAVAYFNKYLSVSESFKEYKSIIFEAIEAYYFGLDHIAIMSLFPVFEAGLRNIQAKLLNSDVGNVSTEQFDKGIKELLLNWGSTRFPEYIWYPGKGYNTQVEIDFLTHVNPQCDVINAFRLFFKHVLYKPSNANSSLNGFNRHLVVHLLKNDFNEPSNFARLFLALTQITFIESLHNQDIPFFWPGVDENDKKIGNYMRTLTDQFFAPRRKVLKEQGICEYP
;
A
#
# COMPACT_ATOMS: atom_id res chain seq x y z
N MET A 1 31.77 -2.47 -7.59
CA MET A 1 32.08 -1.04 -7.74
C MET A 1 33.30 -0.69 -6.89
N LYS A 2 34.31 -0.03 -7.48
CA LYS A 2 35.59 0.39 -6.87
C LYS A 2 35.39 1.26 -5.62
N TYR A 3 34.42 2.17 -5.63
CA TYR A 3 34.24 3.17 -4.56
C TYR A 3 33.23 2.81 -3.48
N GLU A 4 32.68 1.59 -3.50
CA GLU A 4 31.57 1.19 -2.64
C GLU A 4 31.85 1.39 -1.13
N LYS A 5 33.07 1.09 -0.67
CA LYS A 5 33.47 1.30 0.74
C LYS A 5 33.47 2.78 1.14
N THR A 6 33.88 3.66 0.24
CA THR A 6 33.91 5.11 0.47
C THR A 6 32.49 5.67 0.48
N LEU A 7 31.66 5.30 -0.50
CA LEU A 7 30.25 5.71 -0.59
C LEU A 7 29.42 5.24 0.62
N LYS A 8 29.59 3.98 1.06
CA LYS A 8 28.97 3.46 2.29
C LYS A 8 29.39 4.25 3.53
N SER A 9 30.63 4.71 3.58
CA SER A 9 31.14 5.50 4.71
C SER A 9 30.59 6.93 4.72
N LEU A 10 30.39 7.53 3.54
CA LEU A 10 29.73 8.83 3.39
C LEU A 10 28.28 8.78 3.87
N CYS A 11 27.53 7.74 3.49
CA CYS A 11 26.12 7.56 3.89
C CYS A 11 25.90 7.39 5.40
N ARG A 12 26.95 7.19 6.19
CA ARG A 12 26.91 7.10 7.66
C ARG A 12 27.22 8.43 8.35
N GLN A 13 27.73 9.42 7.62
CA GLN A 13 28.09 10.71 8.20
C GLN A 13 26.82 11.48 8.59
N PRO A 14 26.78 12.13 9.77
CA PRO A 14 25.59 12.85 10.23
C PRO A 14 25.11 13.96 9.28
N LYS A 15 26.04 14.61 8.59
CA LYS A 15 25.80 15.59 7.53
C LYS A 15 26.96 15.54 6.55
N LEU A 16 26.67 15.60 5.26
CA LEU A 16 27.68 15.72 4.21
C LEU A 16 27.77 17.15 3.68
N SER A 17 28.98 17.50 3.24
CA SER A 17 29.27 18.68 2.43
C SER A 17 30.19 18.27 1.27
N ILE A 18 30.26 19.11 0.24
CA ILE A 18 31.14 18.92 -0.93
C ILE A 18 32.58 18.64 -0.47
N ILE A 19 33.14 19.51 0.39
CA ILE A 19 34.52 19.41 0.89
C ILE A 19 34.77 18.08 1.60
N GLN A 20 33.78 17.59 2.37
CA GLN A 20 33.91 16.31 3.08
C GLN A 20 33.92 15.13 2.11
N ILE A 21 33.10 15.17 1.06
CA ILE A 21 33.03 14.11 0.03
C ILE A 21 34.36 14.07 -0.73
N GLU A 22 34.79 15.20 -1.29
CA GLU A 22 36.05 15.31 -2.05
C GLU A 22 37.26 14.87 -1.23
N SER A 23 37.35 15.34 0.02
CA SER A 23 38.43 14.96 0.94
C SER A 23 38.44 13.45 1.23
N MET A 24 37.28 12.81 1.34
CA MET A 24 37.19 11.38 1.60
C MET A 24 37.64 10.55 0.40
N PHE A 25 37.28 10.94 -0.82
CA PHE A 25 37.76 10.31 -2.05
C PHE A 25 39.27 10.48 -2.24
N ARG A 26 39.79 11.71 -2.05
CA ARG A 26 41.24 11.97 -2.12
C ARG A 26 42.02 11.13 -1.10
N LYS A 27 41.53 11.03 0.14
CA LYS A 27 42.20 10.31 1.23
C LYS A 27 42.15 8.79 1.08
N ARG A 28 41.02 8.22 0.65
CA ARG A 28 40.82 6.75 0.62
C ARG A 28 41.12 6.10 -0.71
N ASN A 29 40.99 6.85 -1.79
CA ASN A 29 41.07 6.32 -3.14
C ASN A 29 42.11 7.05 -4.00
N SER A 30 42.73 8.12 -3.50
CA SER A 30 43.74 8.90 -4.22
C SER A 30 43.24 9.42 -5.58
N VAL A 31 41.95 9.76 -5.65
CA VAL A 31 41.29 10.31 -6.84
C VAL A 31 40.60 11.62 -6.50
N GLU A 32 40.50 12.50 -7.49
CA GLU A 32 39.62 13.65 -7.46
C GLU A 32 38.28 13.28 -8.12
N VAL A 33 37.19 13.78 -7.57
CA VAL A 33 35.83 13.56 -8.06
C VAL A 33 35.13 14.90 -8.17
N THR A 34 34.25 15.06 -9.15
CA THR A 34 33.38 16.24 -9.25
C THR A 34 32.14 15.98 -8.42
N VAL A 35 31.83 16.88 -7.48
CA VAL A 35 30.70 16.75 -6.56
C VAL A 35 29.73 17.92 -6.76
N THR A 36 28.49 17.60 -7.11
CA THR A 36 27.46 18.61 -7.40
C THR A 36 26.27 18.43 -6.46
N PRO A 37 25.84 19.48 -5.72
CA PRO A 37 24.60 19.43 -4.95
C PRO A 37 23.41 19.12 -5.85
N LYS A 38 22.56 18.20 -5.43
CA LYS A 38 21.41 17.74 -6.22
C LYS A 38 20.24 17.43 -5.30
N ASN A 39 19.04 17.83 -5.70
CA ASN A 39 17.79 17.42 -5.06
C ASN A 39 17.01 16.52 -6.02
N ILE A 40 16.76 15.27 -5.59
CA ILE A 40 15.98 14.28 -6.35
C ILE A 40 14.69 13.90 -5.60
N GLY A 41 14.13 14.84 -4.84
CA GLY A 41 13.10 14.62 -3.80
C GLY A 41 13.68 14.66 -2.39
N ARG A 42 15.00 14.46 -2.26
CA ARG A 42 15.80 14.73 -1.06
C ARG A 42 17.10 15.40 -1.44
N ASP A 43 17.57 16.29 -0.57
CA ASP A 43 18.87 16.94 -0.72
C ASP A 43 20.00 15.91 -0.62
N GLY A 44 20.97 16.05 -1.51
CA GLY A 44 22.13 15.18 -1.59
C GLY A 44 23.17 15.71 -2.56
N PHE A 45 24.04 14.81 -2.99
CA PHE A 45 25.18 15.10 -3.82
C PHE A 45 25.32 14.04 -4.90
N GLU A 46 25.43 14.51 -6.13
CA GLU A 46 25.86 13.74 -7.28
C GLU A 46 27.40 13.74 -7.30
N ILE A 47 27.98 12.56 -7.53
CA ILE A 47 29.42 12.33 -7.51
C ILE A 47 29.80 11.67 -8.82
N GLU A 48 30.51 12.40 -9.67
CA GLU A 48 31.05 11.88 -10.92
C GLU A 48 32.36 11.12 -10.62
N THR A 49 32.42 9.86 -11.04
CA THR A 49 33.59 8.99 -10.89
C THR A 49 33.98 8.39 -12.24
N ASP A 50 35.15 7.76 -12.33
CA ASP A 50 35.60 7.00 -13.50
C ASP A 50 34.75 5.74 -13.78
N GLU A 51 33.95 5.24 -12.83
CA GLU A 51 33.02 4.13 -13.05
C GLU A 51 31.62 4.60 -13.52
N GLY A 52 31.28 5.87 -13.28
CA GLY A 52 29.96 6.45 -13.53
C GLY A 52 29.47 7.37 -12.41
N VAL A 53 28.20 7.76 -12.48
CA VAL A 53 27.61 8.76 -11.58
C VAL A 53 26.98 8.10 -10.36
N CYS A 54 27.28 8.62 -9.18
CA CYS A 54 26.78 8.12 -7.90
C CYS A 54 25.95 9.17 -7.19
N PHE A 55 24.99 8.76 -6.37
CA PHE A 55 24.23 9.67 -5.51
C PHE A 55 24.38 9.32 -4.03
N VAL A 56 24.55 10.32 -3.18
CA VAL A 56 24.48 10.20 -1.71
C VAL A 56 23.55 11.26 -1.15
N THR A 57 22.75 10.93 -0.15
CA THR A 57 21.89 11.91 0.53
C THR A 57 22.70 12.81 1.46
N GLU A 58 22.27 14.07 1.67
CA GLU A 58 22.95 15.02 2.57
C GLU A 58 23.01 14.50 4.01
N ARG A 59 21.99 13.73 4.39
CA ARG A 59 21.82 13.09 5.70
C ARG A 59 21.64 11.58 5.53
N PRO A 60 22.04 10.75 6.51
CA PRO A 60 21.84 9.30 6.46
C PRO A 60 20.36 8.93 6.31
N ILE A 61 20.08 7.82 5.63
CA ILE A 61 18.71 7.29 5.49
C ILE A 61 18.01 7.10 6.85
N GLN A 62 18.74 6.66 7.88
CA GLN A 62 18.20 6.55 9.24
C GLN A 62 17.72 7.90 9.80
N PHE A 63 18.45 8.98 9.54
CA PHE A 63 18.02 10.32 9.93
C PHE A 63 16.75 10.71 9.17
N LEU A 64 16.68 10.42 7.87
CA LEU A 64 15.51 10.70 7.06
C LEU A 64 14.27 9.94 7.55
N ASN A 65 14.41 8.64 7.84
CA ASN A 65 13.35 7.80 8.42
C ASN A 65 12.77 8.38 9.72
N ASN A 66 13.63 8.97 10.55
CA ASN A 66 13.22 9.53 11.84
C ASN A 66 12.54 10.90 11.71
N LYS A 67 12.98 11.73 10.75
CA LYS A 67 12.62 13.14 10.66
C LYS A 67 11.52 13.47 9.66
N TRP A 68 11.42 12.71 8.57
CA TRP A 68 10.49 13.00 7.49
C TRP A 68 9.28 12.07 7.53
N GLY A 69 8.11 12.64 7.25
CA GLY A 69 6.88 11.88 7.02
C GLY A 69 6.97 11.08 5.73
N ARG A 70 6.36 9.90 5.76
CA ARG A 70 6.20 8.97 4.64
C ARG A 70 4.84 8.30 4.78
N VAL A 71 4.22 7.93 3.66
CA VAL A 71 3.04 7.07 3.61
C VAL A 71 3.34 5.75 4.33
N THR A 72 4.56 5.22 4.20
CA THR A 72 5.05 4.09 4.99
C THR A 72 4.81 4.26 6.50
N LYS A 73 5.16 5.43 7.06
CA LYS A 73 5.00 5.70 8.50
C LYS A 73 3.54 5.95 8.90
N LEU A 74 2.72 6.44 7.97
CA LEU A 74 1.27 6.46 8.16
C LEU A 74 0.73 5.04 8.24
N GLN A 75 1.10 4.15 7.31
CA GLN A 75 0.65 2.78 7.30
C GLN A 75 1.07 2.00 8.55
N GLU A 76 2.29 2.21 9.06
CA GLU A 76 2.75 1.63 10.34
C GLU A 76 1.79 1.96 11.50
N ARG A 77 1.28 3.20 11.56
CA ARG A 77 0.31 3.65 12.56
C ARG A 77 -1.10 3.10 12.35
N MET A 78 -1.37 2.52 11.17
CA MET A 78 -2.67 1.95 10.78
C MET A 78 -2.69 0.42 10.85
N LEU A 79 -1.56 -0.24 11.13
CA LEU A 79 -1.47 -1.71 11.12
C LEU A 79 -2.43 -2.36 12.11
N ASP A 80 -2.52 -1.84 13.34
CA ASP A 80 -3.40 -2.39 14.37
C ASP A 80 -4.89 -2.13 14.08
N LEU A 81 -5.19 -1.10 13.28
CA LEU A 81 -6.54 -0.79 12.79
C LEU A 81 -6.94 -1.64 11.56
N ALA A 82 -5.97 -2.37 11.00
CA ALA A 82 -6.11 -3.19 9.80
C ALA A 82 -6.60 -2.39 8.56
N ILE A 83 -6.21 -1.13 8.43
CA ILE A 83 -6.64 -0.27 7.32
C ILE A 83 -5.48 -0.08 6.32
N PRO A 84 -5.63 -0.44 5.03
CA PRO A 84 -4.68 -0.01 4.01
C PRO A 84 -4.88 1.48 3.70
N VAL A 85 -3.81 2.21 3.40
CA VAL A 85 -3.89 3.65 3.11
C VAL A 85 -4.92 3.94 1.99
N PRO A 86 -6.02 4.68 2.26
CA PRO A 86 -7.00 5.02 1.25
C PRO A 86 -6.45 6.06 0.27
N LEU A 87 -6.53 5.76 -1.02
CA LEU A 87 -5.91 6.59 -2.07
C LEU A 87 -6.85 7.68 -2.63
N TYR A 88 -8.11 7.70 -2.21
CA TYR A 88 -9.09 8.73 -2.58
C TYR A 88 -9.12 9.93 -1.62
N MET A 89 -8.39 9.85 -0.51
CA MET A 89 -8.32 10.88 0.52
C MET A 89 -6.95 11.55 0.54
N GLY A 90 -6.93 12.85 0.88
CA GLY A 90 -5.68 13.58 1.06
C GLY A 90 -4.91 13.09 2.28
N GLU A 91 -3.58 12.97 2.17
CA GLU A 91 -2.73 12.44 3.24
C GLU A 91 -2.93 13.19 4.57
N GLY A 92 -3.05 14.51 4.54
CA GLY A 92 -3.26 15.33 5.75
C GLY A 92 -4.52 14.92 6.53
N THR A 93 -5.64 14.71 5.81
CA THR A 93 -6.91 14.25 6.39
C THR A 93 -6.76 12.87 7.02
N VAL A 94 -6.15 11.92 6.30
CA VAL A 94 -5.94 10.57 6.84
C VAL A 94 -5.02 10.60 8.06
N VAL A 95 -3.96 11.40 8.05
CA VAL A 95 -3.04 11.53 9.19
C VAL A 95 -3.77 12.08 10.43
N GLU A 96 -4.62 13.09 10.25
CA GLU A 96 -5.40 13.68 11.34
C GLU A 96 -6.43 12.70 11.90
N ASP A 97 -7.21 12.04 11.05
CA ASP A 97 -8.22 11.07 11.45
C ASP A 97 -7.60 9.86 12.17
N ILE A 98 -6.52 9.29 11.62
CA ILE A 98 -5.83 8.16 12.24
C ILE A 98 -5.17 8.55 13.56
N TYR A 99 -4.69 9.79 13.69
CA TYR A 99 -4.23 10.30 14.98
C TYR A 99 -5.37 10.35 15.99
N ARG A 100 -6.54 10.89 15.62
CA ARG A 100 -7.72 10.93 16.49
C ARG A 100 -8.16 9.52 16.92
N ILE A 101 -8.28 8.60 15.97
CA ILE A 101 -8.70 7.21 16.21
C ILE A 101 -7.74 6.50 17.17
N ASN A 102 -6.43 6.60 16.95
CA ASN A 102 -5.44 5.95 17.80
C ASN A 102 -5.39 6.50 19.24
N ASN A 103 -5.87 7.73 19.47
CA ASN A 103 -5.94 8.34 20.80
C ASN A 103 -7.34 8.24 21.45
N SER A 104 -8.28 7.51 20.83
CA SER A 104 -9.61 7.26 21.40
C SER A 104 -9.58 6.13 22.44
N ASP A 105 -10.65 6.03 23.23
CA ASP A 105 -10.79 4.96 24.23
C ASP A 105 -10.90 3.56 23.59
N ASN A 106 -11.45 3.48 22.37
CA ASN A 106 -11.59 2.23 21.62
C ASN A 106 -11.23 2.44 20.13
N PRO A 107 -9.93 2.41 19.78
CA PRO A 107 -9.46 2.66 18.42
C PRO A 107 -10.05 1.73 17.36
N THR A 108 -10.33 0.47 17.70
CA THR A 108 -10.92 -0.49 16.75
C THR A 108 -12.35 -0.10 16.38
N LEU A 109 -13.17 0.29 17.36
CA LEU A 109 -14.54 0.71 17.12
C LEU A 109 -14.57 2.02 16.31
N GLU A 110 -13.75 3.00 16.70
CA GLU A 110 -13.65 4.29 15.99
C GLU A 110 -13.15 4.10 14.55
N ALA A 111 -12.21 3.19 14.33
CA ALA A 111 -11.75 2.81 12.98
C ALA A 111 -12.88 2.21 12.12
N ASN A 112 -13.73 1.36 12.70
CA ASN A 112 -14.85 0.76 11.99
C ASN A 112 -15.89 1.82 11.61
N LEU A 113 -16.24 2.72 12.55
CA LEU A 113 -17.15 3.84 12.29
C LEU A 113 -16.61 4.77 11.21
N TRP A 114 -15.34 5.15 11.30
CA TRP A 114 -14.70 6.00 10.29
C TRP A 114 -14.69 5.35 8.90
N LEU A 115 -14.48 4.03 8.80
CA LEU A 115 -14.57 3.33 7.52
C LEU A 115 -16.00 3.37 6.96
N HIS A 116 -17.02 3.23 7.79
CA HIS A 116 -18.42 3.34 7.36
C HIS A 116 -18.78 4.74 6.83
N GLU A 117 -18.27 5.78 7.49
CA GLU A 117 -18.53 7.17 7.10
C GLU A 117 -17.76 7.56 5.83
N SER A 118 -16.50 7.13 5.72
CA SER A 118 -15.61 7.51 4.61
C SER A 118 -15.81 6.67 3.35
N PHE A 119 -16.12 5.38 3.48
CA PHE A 119 -16.31 4.45 2.37
C PHE A 119 -17.78 4.37 1.94
N THR A 120 -18.24 5.40 1.23
CA THR A 120 -19.63 5.49 0.75
C THR A 120 -19.90 4.67 -0.51
N ALA A 121 -21.18 4.48 -0.84
CA ALA A 121 -21.62 3.82 -2.08
C ALA A 121 -21.01 4.47 -3.33
N GLU A 122 -20.94 5.80 -3.34
CA GLU A 122 -20.35 6.57 -4.44
C GLU A 122 -18.85 6.30 -4.58
N ILE A 123 -18.13 6.18 -3.46
CA ILE A 123 -16.70 5.87 -3.48
C ILE A 123 -16.48 4.44 -4.00
N ALA A 124 -17.23 3.46 -3.50
CA ALA A 124 -17.14 2.07 -3.96
C ALA A 124 -17.41 1.96 -5.47
N VAL A 125 -18.47 2.60 -5.95
CA VAL A 125 -18.86 2.61 -7.37
C VAL A 125 -17.85 3.36 -8.23
N ALA A 126 -17.37 4.52 -7.80
CA ALA A 126 -16.36 5.27 -8.55
C ALA A 126 -15.06 4.47 -8.70
N TYR A 127 -14.61 3.77 -7.65
CA TYR A 127 -13.50 2.83 -7.77
C TYR A 127 -13.81 1.67 -8.70
N PHE A 128 -15.01 1.10 -8.62
CA PHE A 128 -15.40 0.03 -9.53
C PHE A 128 -15.34 0.50 -10.99
N ASN A 129 -16.05 1.57 -11.34
CA ASN A 129 -16.15 2.07 -12.69
C ASN A 129 -14.79 2.51 -13.24
N LYS A 130 -14.03 3.28 -12.47
CA LYS A 130 -12.84 3.99 -12.99
C LYS A 130 -11.54 3.23 -12.81
N TYR A 131 -11.51 2.21 -11.94
CA TYR A 131 -10.28 1.47 -11.64
C TYR A 131 -10.47 -0.04 -11.86
N LEU A 132 -11.38 -0.67 -11.11
CA LEU A 132 -11.49 -2.14 -11.11
C LEU A 132 -12.08 -2.67 -12.42
N SER A 133 -13.02 -1.95 -13.03
CA SER A 133 -13.68 -2.36 -14.27
C SER A 133 -12.81 -2.17 -15.52
N VAL A 134 -11.76 -1.35 -15.45
CA VAL A 134 -10.81 -1.11 -16.55
C VAL A 134 -9.46 -1.80 -16.32
N SER A 135 -9.22 -2.34 -15.11
CA SER A 135 -8.02 -3.09 -14.77
C SER A 135 -7.90 -4.38 -15.57
N GLU A 136 -6.71 -4.61 -16.13
CA GLU A 136 -6.35 -5.87 -16.74
C GLU A 136 -6.14 -6.97 -15.71
N SER A 137 -5.62 -6.63 -14.52
CA SER A 137 -5.40 -7.58 -13.42
C SER A 137 -6.71 -8.13 -12.87
N PHE A 138 -7.79 -7.35 -12.93
CA PHE A 138 -9.13 -7.73 -12.47
C PHE A 138 -10.11 -8.04 -13.61
N LYS A 139 -9.65 -8.13 -14.86
CA LYS A 139 -10.55 -8.19 -16.03
C LYS A 139 -11.55 -9.36 -16.00
N GLU A 140 -11.15 -10.49 -15.44
CA GLU A 140 -11.96 -11.71 -15.33
C GLU A 140 -12.85 -11.74 -14.07
N TYR A 141 -12.65 -10.80 -13.14
CA TYR A 141 -13.28 -10.80 -11.82
C TYR A 141 -14.28 -9.65 -11.61
N LYS A 142 -14.54 -8.85 -12.65
CA LYS A 142 -15.42 -7.67 -12.57
C LYS A 142 -16.81 -8.01 -12.01
N SER A 143 -17.40 -9.12 -12.46
CA SER A 143 -18.71 -9.55 -11.97
C SER A 143 -18.67 -9.89 -10.48
N ILE A 144 -17.66 -10.65 -10.04
CA ILE A 144 -17.49 -11.03 -8.62
C ILE A 144 -17.32 -9.77 -7.76
N ILE A 145 -16.53 -8.79 -8.22
CA ILE A 145 -16.33 -7.53 -7.50
C ILE A 145 -17.65 -6.76 -7.40
N PHE A 146 -18.41 -6.63 -8.50
CA PHE A 146 -19.68 -5.91 -8.48
C PHE A 146 -20.71 -6.61 -7.59
N GLU A 147 -20.84 -7.93 -7.70
CA GLU A 147 -21.71 -8.75 -6.84
C GLU A 147 -21.30 -8.64 -5.37
N ALA A 148 -20.01 -8.51 -5.05
CA ALA A 148 -19.54 -8.28 -3.70
C ALA A 148 -19.96 -6.90 -3.16
N ILE A 149 -19.91 -5.86 -4.01
CA ILE A 149 -20.43 -4.52 -3.66
C ILE A 149 -21.93 -4.60 -3.40
N GLU A 150 -22.70 -5.25 -4.28
CA GLU A 150 -24.14 -5.43 -4.07
C GLU A 150 -24.42 -6.21 -2.79
N ALA A 151 -23.74 -7.33 -2.57
CA ALA A 151 -23.87 -8.16 -1.37
C ALA A 151 -23.62 -7.34 -0.10
N TYR A 152 -22.62 -6.45 -0.11
CA TYR A 152 -22.36 -5.54 1.00
C TYR A 152 -23.55 -4.61 1.27
N TYR A 153 -24.07 -3.95 0.24
CA TYR A 153 -25.23 -3.06 0.38
C TYR A 153 -26.57 -3.78 0.58
N PHE A 154 -26.63 -5.09 0.37
CA PHE A 154 -27.72 -5.99 0.79
C PHE A 154 -27.61 -6.44 2.26
N GLY A 155 -26.47 -6.20 2.92
CA GLY A 155 -26.17 -6.64 4.29
C GLY A 155 -25.72 -8.10 4.38
N LEU A 156 -25.25 -8.69 3.29
CA LEU A 156 -24.70 -10.05 3.22
C LEU A 156 -23.18 -10.04 3.51
N ASP A 157 -22.78 -9.51 4.68
CA ASP A 157 -21.36 -9.18 4.97
C ASP A 157 -20.40 -10.34 4.75
N HIS A 158 -20.76 -11.54 5.21
CA HIS A 158 -19.94 -12.75 5.02
C HIS A 158 -19.68 -13.02 3.54
N ILE A 159 -20.71 -12.90 2.69
CA ILE A 159 -20.61 -13.16 1.25
C ILE A 159 -19.78 -12.08 0.57
N ALA A 160 -20.03 -10.81 0.91
CA ALA A 160 -19.27 -9.69 0.38
C ALA A 160 -17.77 -9.80 0.69
N ILE A 161 -17.43 -10.18 1.93
CA ILE A 161 -16.02 -10.29 2.37
C ILE A 161 -15.37 -11.54 1.78
N MET A 162 -16.02 -12.70 1.88
CA MET A 162 -15.45 -13.97 1.39
C MET A 162 -15.23 -13.98 -0.13
N SER A 163 -16.11 -13.32 -0.89
CA SER A 163 -15.98 -13.25 -2.36
C SER A 163 -14.78 -12.42 -2.81
N LEU A 164 -14.38 -11.38 -2.06
CA LEU A 164 -13.25 -10.52 -2.44
C LEU A 164 -11.87 -11.10 -2.11
N PHE A 165 -11.74 -12.05 -1.18
CA PHE A 165 -10.43 -12.64 -0.83
C PHE A 165 -9.77 -13.36 -2.02
N PRO A 166 -10.46 -14.29 -2.72
CA PRO A 166 -9.92 -14.91 -3.92
C PRO A 166 -9.61 -13.91 -5.04
N VAL A 167 -10.44 -12.87 -5.18
CA VAL A 167 -10.23 -11.80 -6.17
C VAL A 167 -8.96 -11.01 -5.85
N PHE A 168 -8.74 -10.66 -4.58
CA PHE A 168 -7.52 -10.01 -4.13
C PHE A 168 -6.27 -10.84 -4.45
N GLU A 169 -6.30 -12.14 -4.13
CA GLU A 169 -5.18 -13.06 -4.42
C GLU A 169 -4.91 -13.18 -5.92
N ALA A 170 -5.96 -13.32 -6.71
CA ALA A 170 -5.85 -13.42 -8.16
C ALA A 170 -5.33 -12.12 -8.78
N GLY A 171 -5.83 -10.96 -8.35
CA GLY A 171 -5.34 -9.66 -8.80
C GLY A 171 -3.87 -9.43 -8.47
N LEU A 172 -3.44 -9.77 -7.24
CA LEU A 172 -2.05 -9.66 -6.82
C LEU A 172 -1.13 -10.57 -7.63
N ARG A 173 -1.57 -11.80 -7.93
CA ARG A 173 -0.84 -12.72 -8.79
C ARG A 173 -0.76 -12.22 -10.23
N ASN A 174 -1.86 -11.71 -10.78
CA ASN A 174 -1.92 -11.20 -12.14
C ASN A 174 -0.98 -10.00 -12.34
N ILE A 175 -0.94 -9.05 -11.39
CA ILE A 175 -0.05 -7.90 -11.50
C ILE A 175 1.42 -8.29 -11.38
N GLN A 176 1.76 -9.26 -10.51
CA GLN A 176 3.13 -9.78 -10.38
C GLN A 176 3.54 -10.57 -11.63
N ALA A 177 2.65 -11.39 -12.19
CA ALA A 177 2.91 -12.10 -13.44
C ALA A 177 3.16 -11.11 -14.60
N LYS A 178 2.32 -10.07 -14.71
CA LYS A 178 2.44 -9.06 -15.78
C LYS A 178 3.73 -8.24 -15.68
N LEU A 179 4.10 -7.78 -14.48
CA LEU A 179 5.20 -6.82 -14.30
C LEU A 179 6.55 -7.47 -13.96
N LEU A 180 6.55 -8.69 -13.42
CA LEU A 180 7.77 -9.41 -13.04
C LEU A 180 8.02 -10.68 -13.88
N ASN A 181 7.13 -11.02 -14.82
CA ASN A 181 7.14 -12.31 -15.53
C ASN A 181 7.18 -13.50 -14.54
N SER A 182 6.47 -13.37 -13.41
CA SER A 182 6.35 -14.41 -12.40
C SER A 182 5.38 -15.52 -12.84
N ASP A 183 5.55 -16.72 -12.29
CA ASP A 183 4.64 -17.84 -12.53
C ASP A 183 3.22 -17.55 -12.00
N VAL A 184 2.20 -17.97 -12.76
CA VAL A 184 0.77 -17.78 -12.46
C VAL A 184 0.21 -18.92 -11.60
N GLY A 185 1.07 -19.81 -11.11
CA GLY A 185 0.71 -20.92 -10.22
C GLY A 185 0.34 -20.51 -8.78
N ASN A 186 0.36 -21.49 -7.87
CA ASN A 186 0.15 -21.25 -6.44
C ASN A 186 1.34 -20.48 -5.86
N VAL A 187 1.09 -19.26 -5.40
CA VAL A 187 2.11 -18.37 -4.83
C VAL A 187 1.99 -18.37 -3.31
N SER A 188 3.10 -18.59 -2.60
CA SER A 188 3.15 -18.50 -1.14
C SER A 188 3.10 -17.05 -0.65
N THR A 189 2.78 -16.85 0.63
CA THR A 189 2.86 -15.54 1.30
C THR A 189 4.22 -14.88 1.09
N GLU A 190 5.31 -15.63 1.27
CA GLU A 190 6.68 -15.13 1.14
C GLU A 190 6.99 -14.72 -0.30
N GLN A 191 6.46 -15.47 -1.27
CA GLN A 191 6.60 -15.13 -2.68
C GLN A 191 5.82 -13.85 -3.03
N PHE A 192 4.62 -13.65 -2.48
CA PHE A 192 3.88 -12.40 -2.67
C PHE A 192 4.59 -11.19 -2.05
N ASP A 193 5.10 -11.29 -0.80
CA ASP A 193 5.89 -10.22 -0.14
C ASP A 193 7.14 -9.89 -0.97
N LYS A 194 7.82 -10.93 -1.47
CA LYS A 194 8.97 -10.80 -2.37
C LYS A 194 8.58 -10.10 -3.68
N GLY A 195 7.46 -10.48 -4.30
CA GLY A 195 6.97 -9.86 -5.53
C GLY A 195 6.65 -8.37 -5.35
N ILE A 196 5.95 -7.98 -4.27
CA ILE A 196 5.68 -6.56 -3.98
C ILE A 196 6.99 -5.78 -3.77
N LYS A 197 7.96 -6.41 -3.10
CA LYS A 197 9.29 -5.82 -2.91
C LYS A 197 10.04 -5.64 -4.23
N GLU A 198 9.99 -6.61 -5.13
CA GLU A 198 10.60 -6.54 -6.46
C GLU A 198 9.92 -5.49 -7.35
N LEU A 199 8.60 -5.36 -7.30
CA LEU A 199 7.85 -4.30 -7.98
C LEU A 199 8.33 -2.91 -7.56
N LEU A 200 8.49 -2.68 -6.25
CA LEU A 200 9.02 -1.43 -5.71
C LEU A 200 10.44 -1.15 -6.23
N LEU A 201 11.33 -2.13 -6.13
CA LEU A 201 12.73 -1.97 -6.53
C LEU A 201 12.87 -1.73 -8.04
N ASN A 202 12.12 -2.47 -8.87
CA ASN A 202 12.11 -2.31 -10.31
C ASN A 202 11.56 -0.93 -10.69
N TRP A 203 10.42 -0.52 -10.11
CA TRP A 203 9.87 0.80 -10.35
C TRP A 203 10.83 1.91 -9.92
N GLY A 204 11.35 1.85 -8.70
CA GLY A 204 12.23 2.88 -8.15
C GLY A 204 13.55 3.02 -8.88
N SER A 205 14.20 1.90 -9.23
CA SER A 205 15.49 1.92 -9.93
C SER A 205 15.39 2.52 -11.34
N THR A 206 14.28 2.31 -12.05
CA THR A 206 14.04 2.90 -13.39
C THR A 206 13.89 4.42 -13.37
N ARG A 207 13.68 5.04 -12.20
CA ARG A 207 13.59 6.51 -12.05
C ARG A 207 14.93 7.20 -11.92
N PHE A 208 15.99 6.42 -11.69
CA PHE A 208 17.35 6.93 -11.51
C PHE A 208 18.35 6.14 -12.38
N PRO A 209 18.11 6.01 -13.70
CA PRO A 209 18.98 5.23 -14.59
C PRO A 209 20.42 5.79 -14.67
N GLU A 210 20.60 7.08 -14.42
CA GLU A 210 21.90 7.76 -14.41
C GLU A 210 22.80 7.32 -13.25
N TYR A 211 22.22 6.89 -12.13
CA TYR A 211 22.98 6.56 -10.93
C TYR A 211 23.36 5.09 -10.91
N ILE A 212 24.64 4.81 -11.14
CA ILE A 212 25.20 3.45 -11.00
C ILE A 212 25.20 2.99 -9.53
N TRP A 213 25.14 3.94 -8.59
CA TRP A 213 25.12 3.68 -7.16
C TRP A 213 24.31 4.73 -6.39
N TYR A 214 23.51 4.28 -5.43
CA TYR A 214 22.82 5.12 -4.44
C TYR A 214 22.66 4.31 -3.13
N PRO A 215 22.24 4.93 -2.01
CA PRO A 215 22.14 4.24 -0.73
C PRO A 215 21.30 2.97 -0.81
N GLY A 216 21.92 1.84 -0.48
CA GLY A 216 21.32 0.50 -0.46
C GLY A 216 21.49 -0.31 -1.75
N LYS A 217 21.68 0.35 -2.91
CA LYS A 217 21.68 -0.30 -4.24
C LYS A 217 22.66 -1.47 -4.28
N GLY A 218 22.12 -2.68 -4.44
CA GLY A 218 22.92 -3.90 -4.61
C GLY A 218 23.69 -4.39 -3.37
N TYR A 219 23.51 -3.78 -2.19
CA TYR A 219 24.21 -4.21 -0.96
C TYR A 219 23.35 -4.27 0.30
N ASN A 220 22.24 -3.54 0.37
CA ASN A 220 21.30 -3.61 1.48
C ASN A 220 19.91 -3.20 1.00
N THR A 221 19.06 -4.19 0.75
CA THR A 221 17.75 -3.96 0.16
C THR A 221 16.81 -3.14 1.05
N GLN A 222 16.94 -3.23 2.37
CA GLN A 222 16.11 -2.43 3.27
C GLN A 222 16.49 -0.95 3.20
N VAL A 223 17.79 -0.64 3.19
CA VAL A 223 18.28 0.73 2.98
C VAL A 223 17.89 1.25 1.62
N GLU A 224 17.89 0.40 0.59
CA GLU A 224 17.47 0.76 -0.76
C GLU A 224 15.98 1.10 -0.82
N ILE A 225 15.12 0.28 -0.21
CA ILE A 225 13.69 0.58 -0.09
C ILE A 225 13.49 1.90 0.67
N ASP A 226 14.16 2.08 1.81
CA ASP A 226 14.04 3.32 2.57
C ASP A 226 14.49 4.53 1.76
N PHE A 227 15.62 4.44 1.04
CA PHE A 227 16.04 5.48 0.12
C PHE A 227 14.97 5.78 -0.94
N LEU A 228 14.50 4.76 -1.67
CA LEU A 228 13.52 4.90 -2.75
C LEU A 228 12.21 5.52 -2.25
N THR A 229 11.70 5.10 -1.10
CA THR A 229 10.47 5.66 -0.50
C THR A 229 10.64 7.13 -0.07
N HIS A 230 11.85 7.61 0.17
CA HIS A 230 12.10 9.04 0.45
C HIS A 230 12.16 9.91 -0.80
N VAL A 231 12.60 9.35 -1.93
CA VAL A 231 12.81 10.10 -3.19
C VAL A 231 11.71 9.87 -4.22
N ASN A 232 10.86 8.86 -4.02
CA ASN A 232 9.81 8.46 -4.95
C ASN A 232 8.51 8.14 -4.17
N PRO A 233 7.48 9.01 -4.25
CA PRO A 233 6.20 8.80 -3.58
C PRO A 233 5.48 7.52 -4.01
N GLN A 234 5.62 7.08 -5.27
CA GLN A 234 5.01 5.84 -5.73
C GLN A 234 5.63 4.62 -5.02
N CYS A 235 6.96 4.61 -4.85
CA CYS A 235 7.63 3.58 -4.06
C CYS A 235 7.15 3.58 -2.60
N ASP A 236 6.86 4.75 -2.03
CA ASP A 236 6.34 4.89 -0.66
C ASP A 236 4.95 4.25 -0.50
N VAL A 237 4.05 4.48 -1.46
CA VAL A 237 2.72 3.84 -1.48
C VAL A 237 2.84 2.32 -1.65
N ILE A 238 3.69 1.82 -2.56
CA ILE A 238 3.91 0.37 -2.72
C ILE A 238 4.47 -0.25 -1.43
N ASN A 239 5.39 0.44 -0.75
CA ASN A 239 5.96 -0.01 0.51
C ASN A 239 4.91 -0.06 1.63
N ALA A 240 4.04 0.95 1.71
CA ALA A 240 2.90 0.95 2.62
C ALA A 240 2.00 -0.26 2.36
N PHE A 241 1.59 -0.50 1.12
CA PHE A 241 0.80 -1.69 0.79
C PHE A 241 1.51 -2.99 1.20
N ARG A 242 2.84 -3.10 0.99
CA ARG A 242 3.62 -4.26 1.44
C ARG A 242 3.52 -4.48 2.96
N LEU A 243 3.61 -3.41 3.76
CA LEU A 243 3.49 -3.50 5.21
C LEU A 243 2.10 -3.98 5.62
N PHE A 244 1.05 -3.42 5.03
CA PHE A 244 -0.32 -3.88 5.27
C PHE A 244 -0.50 -5.36 4.92
N PHE A 245 -0.08 -5.77 3.72
CA PHE A 245 -0.13 -7.16 3.26
C PHE A 245 0.51 -8.11 4.27
N LYS A 246 1.74 -7.80 4.68
CA LYS A 246 2.57 -8.67 5.52
C LYS A 246 2.11 -8.72 6.98
N HIS A 247 1.72 -7.58 7.54
CA HIS A 247 1.45 -7.46 8.98
C HIS A 247 -0.03 -7.57 9.33
N VAL A 248 -0.93 -7.55 8.35
CA VAL A 248 -2.38 -7.70 8.54
C VAL A 248 -2.88 -8.95 7.83
N LEU A 249 -2.98 -8.91 6.49
CA LEU A 249 -3.66 -9.94 5.72
C LEU A 249 -2.99 -11.32 5.80
N TYR A 250 -1.66 -11.36 5.77
CA TYR A 250 -0.88 -12.61 5.76
C TYR A 250 0.02 -12.78 6.98
N LYS A 251 -0.32 -12.11 8.08
CA LYS A 251 0.38 -12.31 9.35
C LYS A 251 0.28 -13.79 9.76
N PRO A 252 1.38 -14.47 10.12
CA PRO A 252 1.34 -15.86 10.56
C PRO A 252 0.39 -16.05 11.75
N SER A 253 -0.55 -16.97 11.61
CA SER A 253 -1.54 -17.34 12.61
C SER A 253 -0.97 -18.32 13.63
N ASN A 254 0.02 -17.88 14.42
CA ASN A 254 0.52 -18.68 15.54
C ASN A 254 -0.48 -18.55 16.72
N ALA A 255 -0.75 -19.68 17.39
CA ALA A 255 -1.89 -19.95 18.30
C ALA A 255 -2.13 -18.98 19.49
N ASN A 256 -1.27 -17.99 19.73
CA ASN A 256 -1.31 -17.09 20.89
C ASN A 256 -1.37 -15.60 20.56
N SER A 257 -1.61 -15.20 19.31
CA SER A 257 -1.75 -13.78 18.99
C SER A 257 -3.22 -13.37 18.95
N SER A 258 -3.54 -12.28 19.64
CA SER A 258 -4.80 -11.52 19.59
C SER A 258 -5.02 -10.92 18.19
N LEU A 259 -5.04 -11.78 17.17
CA LEU A 259 -5.36 -11.43 15.80
C LEU A 259 -6.84 -11.08 15.73
N ASN A 260 -7.16 -9.85 15.36
CA ASN A 260 -8.46 -9.52 14.78
C ASN A 260 -8.75 -10.53 13.65
N GLY A 261 -9.99 -11.00 13.52
CA GLY A 261 -10.39 -12.00 12.53
C GLY A 261 -10.10 -11.65 11.07
N PHE A 262 -9.73 -10.40 10.78
CA PHE A 262 -9.35 -9.89 9.48
C PHE A 262 -7.93 -10.33 9.04
N ASN A 263 -7.77 -11.64 8.83
CA ASN A 263 -6.57 -12.29 8.33
C ASN A 263 -6.96 -13.37 7.31
N ARG A 264 -6.29 -13.44 6.16
CA ARG A 264 -6.64 -14.34 5.06
C ARG A 264 -6.75 -15.79 5.51
N HIS A 265 -5.80 -16.29 6.31
CA HIS A 265 -5.82 -17.69 6.74
C HIS A 265 -7.00 -17.95 7.68
N LEU A 266 -7.29 -17.02 8.59
CA LEU A 266 -8.41 -17.15 9.52
C LEU A 266 -9.76 -17.11 8.80
N VAL A 267 -9.93 -16.21 7.82
CA VAL A 267 -11.18 -16.06 7.06
C VAL A 267 -11.41 -17.23 6.12
N VAL A 268 -10.43 -17.56 5.26
CA VAL A 268 -10.61 -18.58 4.21
C VAL A 268 -10.82 -19.97 4.80
N HIS A 269 -10.23 -20.26 5.96
CA HIS A 269 -10.41 -21.54 6.65
C HIS A 269 -11.47 -21.50 7.76
N LEU A 270 -12.20 -20.39 7.91
CA LEU A 270 -13.24 -20.21 8.95
C LEU A 270 -12.74 -20.56 10.36
N LEU A 271 -11.48 -20.26 10.67
CA LEU A 271 -10.86 -20.53 11.98
C LEU A 271 -11.28 -19.50 13.02
N LYS A 272 -11.72 -18.32 12.58
CA LYS A 272 -12.48 -17.36 13.38
C LYS A 272 -13.63 -16.83 12.53
N ASN A 273 -14.80 -16.62 13.13
CA ASN A 273 -16.01 -16.17 12.45
C ASN A 273 -16.36 -14.69 12.71
N ASP A 274 -15.49 -13.94 13.38
CA ASP A 274 -15.64 -12.50 13.67
C ASP A 274 -15.19 -11.59 12.51
N PHE A 275 -14.85 -12.16 11.35
CA PHE A 275 -14.46 -11.40 10.16
C PHE A 275 -15.63 -10.70 9.47
N ASN A 276 -16.85 -11.08 9.80
CA ASN A 276 -18.10 -10.57 9.27
C ASN A 276 -18.41 -9.12 9.67
N GLU A 277 -17.60 -8.51 10.52
CA GLU A 277 -17.60 -7.07 10.79
C GLU A 277 -17.65 -6.26 9.48
N PRO A 278 -18.74 -5.51 9.20
CA PRO A 278 -19.00 -4.90 7.89
C PRO A 278 -17.87 -4.00 7.38
N SER A 279 -17.15 -3.31 8.26
CA SER A 279 -16.00 -2.47 7.89
C SER A 279 -14.83 -3.26 7.26
N ASN A 280 -14.77 -4.58 7.45
CA ASN A 280 -13.79 -5.45 6.78
C ASN A 280 -13.99 -5.55 5.26
N PHE A 281 -15.21 -5.34 4.77
CA PHE A 281 -15.45 -5.21 3.32
C PHE A 281 -14.67 -4.01 2.78
N ALA A 282 -14.80 -2.84 3.41
CA ALA A 282 -14.08 -1.63 3.02
C ALA A 282 -12.56 -1.83 3.08
N ARG A 283 -12.04 -2.47 4.14
CA ARG A 283 -10.60 -2.79 4.25
C ARG A 283 -10.09 -3.62 3.07
N LEU A 284 -10.82 -4.68 2.71
CA LEU A 284 -10.43 -5.56 1.62
C LEU A 284 -10.61 -4.90 0.25
N PHE A 285 -11.68 -4.14 0.07
CA PHE A 285 -11.91 -3.35 -1.14
C PHE A 285 -10.79 -2.32 -1.35
N LEU A 286 -10.41 -1.58 -0.31
CA LEU A 286 -9.28 -0.65 -0.37
C LEU A 286 -7.96 -1.37 -0.66
N ALA A 287 -7.79 -2.62 -0.25
CA ALA A 287 -6.63 -3.43 -0.64
C ALA A 287 -6.60 -3.73 -2.15
N LEU A 288 -7.76 -3.95 -2.79
CA LEU A 288 -7.85 -4.06 -4.26
C LEU A 288 -7.40 -2.77 -4.94
N THR A 289 -7.73 -1.60 -4.37
CA THR A 289 -7.31 -0.30 -4.94
C THR A 289 -5.79 -0.13 -4.97
N GLN A 290 -5.05 -0.76 -4.03
CA GLN A 290 -3.59 -0.76 -4.05
C GLN A 290 -3.03 -1.55 -5.24
N ILE A 291 -3.69 -2.63 -5.64
CA ILE A 291 -3.32 -3.40 -6.84
C ILE A 291 -3.54 -2.55 -8.09
N THR A 292 -4.68 -1.85 -8.19
CA THR A 292 -4.93 -0.93 -9.32
C THR A 292 -3.97 0.26 -9.34
N PHE A 293 -3.50 0.73 -8.18
CA PHE A 293 -2.46 1.76 -8.12
C PHE A 293 -1.13 1.27 -8.69
N ILE A 294 -0.71 0.04 -8.35
CA ILE A 294 0.50 -0.57 -8.95
C ILE A 294 0.31 -0.72 -10.46
N GLU A 295 -0.88 -1.14 -10.89
CA GLU A 295 -1.17 -1.30 -12.31
C GLU A 295 -1.14 0.03 -13.07
N SER A 296 -1.68 1.12 -12.49
CA SER A 296 -1.72 2.44 -13.15
C SER A 296 -0.34 3.04 -13.41
N LEU A 297 0.72 2.52 -12.78
CA LEU A 297 2.11 2.87 -13.08
C LEU A 297 2.53 2.48 -14.51
N HIS A 298 1.83 1.51 -15.11
CA HIS A 298 2.10 0.99 -16.46
C HIS A 298 0.85 0.91 -17.36
N ASN A 299 -0.35 1.07 -16.82
CA ASN A 299 -1.61 1.05 -17.54
C ASN A 299 -2.24 2.45 -17.54
N GLN A 300 -2.31 3.09 -18.71
CA GLN A 300 -2.85 4.43 -18.87
C GLN A 300 -4.39 4.49 -18.80
N ASP A 301 -5.07 3.33 -18.90
CA ASP A 301 -6.52 3.25 -18.81
C ASP A 301 -7.01 3.43 -17.36
N ILE A 302 -6.14 3.19 -16.37
CA ILE A 302 -6.42 3.40 -14.95
C ILE A 302 -5.96 4.81 -14.56
N PRO A 303 -6.84 5.67 -14.01
CA PRO A 303 -6.44 6.97 -13.51
C PRO A 303 -5.36 6.87 -12.43
N PHE A 304 -4.29 7.63 -12.56
CA PHE A 304 -3.23 7.66 -11.54
C PHE A 304 -3.67 8.44 -10.27
N PHE A 305 -4.41 9.53 -10.44
CA PHE A 305 -4.98 10.32 -9.35
C PHE A 305 -6.46 10.04 -9.20
N TRP A 306 -7.01 10.28 -8.00
CA TRP A 306 -8.44 10.21 -7.73
C TRP A 306 -9.22 11.22 -8.61
N PRO A 307 -10.05 10.76 -9.56
CA PRO A 307 -10.78 11.64 -10.48
C PRO A 307 -12.06 12.21 -9.85
N GLY A 308 -12.38 11.84 -8.61
CA GLY A 308 -13.65 12.19 -7.98
C GLY A 308 -14.81 11.30 -8.43
N VAL A 309 -15.99 11.60 -7.87
CA VAL A 309 -17.26 10.94 -8.17
C VAL A 309 -18.02 11.75 -9.21
N ASP A 310 -18.48 11.12 -10.29
CA ASP A 310 -19.29 11.77 -11.33
C ASP A 310 -20.78 11.37 -11.28
N GLU A 311 -21.59 11.88 -12.21
CA GLU A 311 -23.03 11.61 -12.25
C GLU A 311 -23.38 10.15 -12.54
N ASN A 312 -22.55 9.44 -13.30
CA ASN A 312 -22.78 8.02 -13.55
C ASN A 312 -22.49 7.21 -12.28
N ASP A 313 -21.43 7.57 -11.55
CA ASP A 313 -21.13 6.96 -10.25
C ASP A 313 -22.27 7.21 -9.25
N LYS A 314 -22.79 8.44 -9.17
CA LYS A 314 -23.93 8.78 -8.30
C LYS A 314 -25.19 7.99 -8.66
N LYS A 315 -25.44 7.75 -9.95
CA LYS A 315 -26.60 6.96 -10.41
C LYS A 315 -26.51 5.52 -9.91
N ILE A 316 -25.37 4.88 -10.02
CA ILE A 316 -25.18 3.50 -9.52
C ILE A 316 -25.06 3.50 -7.98
N GLY A 317 -24.48 4.54 -7.37
CA GLY A 317 -24.49 4.74 -5.92
C GLY A 317 -25.91 4.82 -5.34
N ASN A 318 -26.84 5.50 -6.02
CA ASN A 318 -28.26 5.50 -5.67
C ASN A 318 -28.90 4.12 -5.77
N TYR A 319 -28.50 3.30 -6.74
CA TYR A 319 -28.93 1.91 -6.81
C TYR A 319 -28.47 1.14 -5.56
N MET A 320 -27.19 1.27 -5.17
CA MET A 320 -26.67 0.65 -3.95
C MET A 320 -27.39 1.11 -2.68
N ARG A 321 -27.69 2.42 -2.55
CA ARG A 321 -28.50 2.95 -1.44
C ARG A 321 -29.90 2.36 -1.40
N THR A 322 -30.52 2.19 -2.57
CA THR A 322 -31.84 1.55 -2.68
C THR A 322 -31.79 0.12 -2.15
N LEU A 323 -30.70 -0.63 -2.42
CA LEU A 323 -30.50 -1.97 -1.85
C LEU A 323 -30.44 -1.93 -0.32
N THR A 324 -29.76 -0.92 0.24
CA THR A 324 -29.67 -0.74 1.69
C THR A 324 -31.03 -0.44 2.32
N ASP A 325 -31.76 0.51 1.75
CA ASP A 325 -33.05 0.95 2.30
C ASP A 325 -34.13 -0.13 2.18
N GLN A 326 -34.19 -0.83 1.04
CA GLN A 326 -35.25 -1.80 0.77
C GLN A 326 -34.95 -3.20 1.31
N PHE A 327 -33.68 -3.60 1.41
CA PHE A 327 -33.31 -4.96 1.76
C PHE A 327 -32.44 -5.05 3.00
N PHE A 328 -31.33 -4.32 3.08
CA PHE A 328 -30.42 -4.42 4.23
C PHE A 328 -31.14 -4.13 5.54
N ALA A 329 -31.73 -2.94 5.68
CA ALA A 329 -32.32 -2.51 6.94
C ALA A 329 -33.48 -3.43 7.39
N PRO A 330 -34.44 -3.80 6.52
CA PRO A 330 -35.46 -4.79 6.87
C PRO A 330 -34.88 -6.16 7.22
N ARG A 331 -33.87 -6.64 6.46
CA ARG A 331 -33.24 -7.93 6.70
C ARG A 331 -32.55 -7.99 8.06
N ARG A 332 -31.84 -6.93 8.48
CA ARG A 332 -31.21 -6.87 9.81
C ARG A 332 -32.23 -7.06 10.94
N LYS A 333 -33.39 -6.42 10.81
CA LYS A 333 -34.48 -6.58 11.78
C LYS A 333 -34.92 -8.03 11.88
N VAL A 334 -35.15 -8.70 10.75
CA VAL A 334 -35.52 -10.13 10.72
C VAL A 334 -34.43 -11.00 11.34
N LEU A 335 -33.15 -10.79 11.00
CA LEU A 335 -32.06 -11.57 11.57
C LEU A 335 -31.95 -11.40 13.10
N LYS A 336 -32.17 -10.18 13.59
CA LYS A 336 -32.17 -9.88 15.03
C LYS A 336 -33.33 -10.57 15.75
N GLU A 337 -34.53 -10.53 15.16
CA GLU A 337 -35.71 -11.24 15.67
C GLU A 337 -35.51 -12.76 15.73
N GLN A 338 -34.69 -13.31 14.82
CA GLN A 338 -34.33 -14.73 14.79
C GLN A 338 -33.09 -15.08 15.63
N GLY A 339 -32.46 -14.11 16.31
CA GLY A 339 -31.23 -14.33 17.08
C GLY A 339 -30.01 -14.74 16.24
N ILE A 340 -30.02 -14.44 14.94
CA ILE A 340 -28.96 -14.83 13.99
C ILE A 340 -27.83 -13.78 13.94
N CYS A 341 -28.11 -12.53 14.29
CA CYS A 341 -27.14 -11.44 14.29
C CYS A 341 -27.34 -10.48 15.47
N GLU A 342 -26.26 -10.20 16.19
CA GLU A 342 -26.15 -9.14 17.20
C GLU A 342 -25.33 -7.94 16.70
N TYR A 343 -25.32 -7.69 15.39
CA TYR A 343 -24.72 -6.46 14.88
C TYR A 343 -25.48 -5.23 15.39
N PRO A 344 -24.77 -4.14 15.73
CA PRO A 344 -25.39 -2.85 15.98
C PRO A 344 -26.36 -2.44 14.87
#